data_AF-A0A7I8CSI7-F1
#
_entry.id   AF-A0A7I8CSI7-F1
#
_cell.length_a   1.000
_cell.length_b   1.000
_cell.length_c   1.000
_cell.angle_alpha   90.00
_cell.angle_beta   90.00
_cell.angle_gamma   90.00
#
_symmetry.space_group_name_H-M   'P 1'
#
loop_
_entity.id
_entity.type
_entity.pdbx_description
1 polymer ?
#
loop_
_entity_poly.entity_id
_entity_poly.type
_entity_poly.pdbx_seq_one_letter_code
_entity_poly.pdbx_strand_id
1 'polypeptide(L)' 'MPIVTIQVTREGTKPGADCVTAEEKARLIKGVSQVLLDVLNKPLESTFVVIEEVLTDNWGWGGLPALEYRKLKAAKSA' A
#
# COMPACT_ATOMS: atom_id res chain seq x y z
N MET A 1 -2.55 -19.62 9.77
CA MET A 1 -2.24 -18.27 10.26
C MET A 1 -1.47 -17.50 9.20
N PRO A 2 -2.11 -17.03 8.12
CA PRO A 2 -1.45 -16.22 7.11
C PRO A 2 -1.20 -14.78 7.60
N ILE A 3 -0.12 -14.18 7.10
CA ILE A 3 0.16 -12.75 7.24
C ILE A 3 0.29 -12.12 5.84
N VAL A 4 -0.28 -10.93 5.67
CA VAL A 4 -0.10 -10.09 4.49
C VAL A 4 0.42 -8.73 4.92
N THR A 5 1.58 -8.36 4.38
CA THR A 5 2.14 -7.01 4.56
C THR A 5 1.84 -6.19 3.32
N ILE A 6 1.21 -5.04 3.51
CA ILE A 6 0.92 -4.04 2.48
C ILE A 6 1.88 -2.88 2.72
N GLN A 7 2.90 -2.76 1.88
CA GLN A 7 3.77 -1.59 1.87
C GLN A 7 3.31 -0.64 0.77
N VAL A 8 3.04 0.61 1.16
CA VAL A 8 2.63 1.68 0.25
C VAL A 8 3.45 2.92 0.53
N THR A 9 3.61 3.79 -0.46
CA THR A 9 4.19 5.11 -0.22
C THR A 9 3.23 5.96 0.62
N ARG A 10 3.76 6.71 1.58
CA ARG A 10 3.01 7.65 2.40
C ARG A 10 2.66 8.87 1.56
N GLU A 11 1.53 8.77 0.89
CA GLU A 11 1.01 9.81 0.01
C GLU A 11 -0.49 9.97 0.25
N GLY A 12 -0.96 11.20 0.09
CA GLY A 12 -2.38 11.50 0.14
C GLY A 12 -3.15 10.82 -0.98
N THR A 13 -4.18 10.06 -0.62
CA THR A 13 -5.13 9.43 -1.56
C THR A 13 -6.30 10.36 -1.93
N LYS A 14 -6.48 11.46 -1.19
CA LYS A 14 -7.56 12.45 -1.33
C LYS A 14 -7.01 13.87 -1.12
N PRO A 15 -7.66 14.92 -1.66
CA PRO A 15 -7.27 16.30 -1.38
C PRO A 15 -7.18 16.58 0.13
N GLY A 16 -6.04 17.10 0.58
CA GLY A 16 -5.81 17.44 2.00
C GLY A 16 -5.32 16.28 2.88
N ALA A 17 -5.18 15.07 2.34
CA ALA A 17 -4.52 13.96 3.06
C ALA A 17 -3.02 13.93 2.72
N ASP A 18 -2.19 13.59 3.70
CA ASP A 18 -0.75 13.32 3.54
C ASP A 18 -0.41 11.82 3.59
N CYS A 19 -1.41 10.99 3.89
CA CYS A 19 -1.27 9.56 4.13
C CYS A 19 -2.56 8.80 3.74
N VAL A 20 -2.49 7.47 3.77
CA VAL A 20 -3.66 6.62 3.60
C VAL A 20 -4.62 6.80 4.78
N THR A 21 -5.88 7.11 4.48
CA THR A 21 -6.90 7.40 5.51
C THR A 21 -7.26 6.16 6.34
N ALA A 22 -7.77 6.37 7.55
CA ALA A 22 -8.24 5.27 8.41
C ALA A 22 -9.32 4.41 7.73
N GLU A 23 -10.22 5.03 6.97
CA GLU A 23 -11.26 4.33 6.21
C GLU A 23 -10.67 3.44 5.11
N GLU A 24 -9.67 3.92 4.38
CA GLU A 24 -8.99 3.13 3.35
C GLU A 24 -8.20 1.96 3.94
N LYS A 25 -7.50 2.19 5.05
CA LYS A 25 -6.83 1.10 5.80
C LYS A 25 -7.84 0.04 6.23
N ALA A 26 -9.00 0.43 6.76
CA ALA A 26 -10.05 -0.50 7.15
C ALA A 26 -10.58 -1.31 5.96
N ARG A 27 -10.78 -0.67 4.79
CA ARG A 27 -11.19 -1.36 3.56
C ARG A 27 -10.11 -2.33 3.06
N LEU A 28 -8.83 -1.95 3.10
CA LEU A 28 -7.71 -2.81 2.72
C LEU A 28 -7.64 -4.06 3.62
N ILE A 29 -7.71 -3.89 4.94
CA ILE A 29 -7.69 -4.99 5.91
C ILE A 29 -8.85 -5.95 5.65
N LYS A 30 -10.07 -5.43 5.50
CA LYS A 30 -11.26 -6.26 5.24
C LYS A 30 -11.14 -7.01 3.93
N GLY A 31 -10.76 -6.32 2.85
CA GLY A 31 -10.67 -6.89 1.51
C GLY A 31 -9.64 -8.01 1.42
N VAL A 32 -8.43 -7.79 1.94
CA VAL A 32 -7.36 -8.80 1.92
C VAL A 32 -7.71 -10.00 2.78
N SER A 33 -8.26 -9.79 3.98
CA SER A 33 -8.69 -10.90 4.83
C SER A 33 -9.80 -11.74 4.17
N GLN A 34 -10.73 -11.10 3.46
CA GLN A 34 -11.78 -11.80 2.72
C GLN A 34 -11.21 -12.65 1.58
N VAL A 35 -10.22 -12.15 0.83
CA VAL A 35 -9.56 -12.93 -0.23
C VAL A 35 -8.93 -14.21 0.34
N LEU A 36 -8.29 -14.13 1.51
CA LEU A 36 -7.67 -15.30 2.15
C LEU A 36 -8.71 -16.30 2.65
N LEU A 37 -9.86 -15.83 3.12
CA LEU A 37 -10.99 -16.68 3.44
C LEU A 37 -11.51 -17.38 2.19
N ASP A 38 -11.77 -16.64 1.11
CA ASP A 38 -12.40 -17.18 -0.10
C ASP A 38 -11.49 -18.16 -0.87
N VAL A 39 -10.20 -17.85 -0.98
CA VAL A 39 -9.27 -18.63 -1.81
C VAL A 39 -8.63 -19.79 -1.03
N LEU A 40 -8.28 -19.57 0.24
CA LEU A 40 -7.51 -20.52 1.04
C LEU A 40 -8.30 -21.14 2.19
N ASN A 41 -9.59 -20.78 2.33
CA ASN A 41 -10.46 -21.20 3.43
C ASN A 41 -9.83 -20.93 4.80
N LYS A 42 -9.15 -19.78 4.95
CA LYS A 42 -8.53 -19.38 6.22
C LYS A 42 -9.47 -18.51 7.04
N PRO A 43 -9.68 -18.84 8.32
CA PRO A 43 -10.60 -18.07 9.14
C PRO A 43 -10.02 -16.69 9.48
N LEU A 44 -10.91 -15.71 9.60
CA LEU A 44 -10.56 -14.31 9.83
C LEU A 44 -9.84 -14.10 11.16
N GLU A 45 -10.22 -14.84 12.21
CA GLU A 45 -9.58 -14.76 13.53
C GLU A 45 -8.10 -15.16 13.52
N SER A 46 -7.65 -15.86 12.47
CA SER A 46 -6.26 -16.33 12.32
C SER A 46 -5.52 -15.64 11.17
N THR A 47 -6.07 -14.54 10.64
CA THR A 47 -5.55 -13.82 9.48
C THR A 47 -5.06 -12.44 9.89
N PHE A 48 -3.84 -12.11 9.50
CA PHE A 48 -3.17 -10.88 9.91
C PHE A 48 -2.84 -10.01 8.70
N VAL A 49 -3.19 -8.72 8.77
CA VAL A 49 -2.86 -7.72 7.75
C VAL A 49 -2.11 -6.58 8.41
N VAL A 50 -0.91 -6.29 7.91
CA VAL A 50 -0.05 -5.19 8.36
C VAL A 50 0.05 -4.18 7.23
N ILE A 51 -0.16 -2.90 7.53
CA ILE A 51 -0.02 -1.81 6.56
C ILE A 51 1.13 -0.91 6.99
N GLU A 52 2.11 -0.76 6.11
CA GLU A 52 3.29 0.08 6.32
C GLU A 52 3.29 1.21 5.28
N GLU A 53 3.26 2.44 5.77
CA GLU A 53 3.40 3.62 4.94
C GLU A 53 4.85 4.11 4.96
N VAL A 54 5.49 4.06 3.80
CA VAL A 54 6.91 4.37 3.63
C VAL A 54 7.05 5.73 2.97
N LEU A 55 7.88 6.61 3.53
CA LEU A 55 8.16 7.90 2.90
C LEU A 55 8.68 7.71 1.47
N THR A 56 8.29 8.58 0.55
CA THR A 56 8.69 8.50 -0.86
C THR A 56 10.21 8.59 -1.07
N ASP A 57 10.91 9.29 -0.18
CA ASP A 57 12.38 9.35 -0.16
C ASP A 57 13.03 8.01 0.21
N ASN A 58 12.32 7.19 0.97
CA ASN A 58 12.74 5.84 1.37
C ASN A 58 12.25 4.77 0.38
N TRP A 59 11.52 5.16 -0.67
CA TRP A 59 11.00 4.24 -1.68
C TRP A 59 11.87 4.30 -2.94
N GLY A 60 12.78 3.33 -3.08
CA GLY A 60 13.67 3.22 -4.23
C GLY A 60 12.95 2.70 -5.48
N TRP A 61 13.01 3.45 -6.57
CA TRP A 61 12.50 3.04 -7.88
C TRP A 61 13.50 3.41 -8.98
N GLY A 62 14.00 2.40 -9.71
CA GLY A 62 14.93 2.61 -10.82
C GLY A 62 16.25 3.27 -10.41
N GLY A 63 16.70 3.04 -9.18
CA GLY A 63 17.93 3.64 -8.62
C GLY A 63 17.76 5.06 -8.07
N LEU A 64 16.52 5.57 -7.96
CA LEU A 64 16.22 6.92 -7.48
C LEU A 64 15.10 6.91 -6.44
N PRO A 65 14.96 7.96 -5.60
CA PRO A 65 13.75 8.18 -4.83
C PRO A 65 12.51 8.21 -5.73
N ALA A 66 11.37 7.73 -5.21
CA ALA A 66 10.17 7.49 -6.01
C ALA A 66 9.71 8.73 -6.79
N LEU A 67 9.77 9.90 -6.17
CA LEU A 67 9.34 11.15 -6.81
C LEU A 67 10.28 11.58 -7.94
N GLU A 68 11.60 11.39 -7.77
CA GLU A 68 12.58 11.69 -8.83
C GLU A 68 12.40 10.76 -10.03
N TYR A 69 12.19 9.46 -9.77
CA TYR A 69 11.91 8.51 -10.84
C TYR A 69 10.62 8.86 -11.61
N ARG A 70 9.55 9.28 -10.91
CA ARG A 70 8.30 9.70 -11.56
C ARG A 70 8.49 10.91 -12.47
N LYS A 71 9.28 11.91 -12.06
CA LYS A 71 9.62 13.07 -12.90
C LYS A 71 10.32 12.63 -14.19
N LEU A 72 11.31 11.75 -14.08
CA LEU A 72 12.02 11.21 -15.26
C LEU A 72 11.09 10.42 -16.18
N LYS A 73 10.19 9.60 -15.62
CA LYS A 73 9.22 8.84 -16.41
C LYS A 73 8.26 9.76 -17.15
N ALA A 74 7.73 10.80 -16.48
CA ALA A 74 6.85 11.79 -17.10
C ALA A 74 7.56 12.55 -18.24
N ALA A 75 8.81 12.95 -18.05
CA ALA A 75 9.61 13.62 -19.08
C ALA A 75 9.95 12.74 -20.29
N LYS A 76 10.04 11.41 -20.12
CA LYS A 76 10.22 10.44 -21.22
C LYS A 76 8.93 10.10 -21.97
N SER A 77 7.78 10.39 -21.38
CA SER A 77 6.46 10.12 -21.96
C SER A 77 5.81 11.36 -22.58
N ALA A 78 6.45 12.53 -22.46
CA ALA A 78 6.10 13.78 -23.13
C ALA A 78 6.93 13.93 -24.41
#